data_AF-A0AB39VH63-F1
#
_entry.id   AF-A0AB39VH63-F1
#
_cell.length_a   1.000
_cell.length_b   1.000
_cell.length_c   1.000
_cell.angle_alpha   90.00
_cell.angle_beta   90.00
_cell.angle_gamma   90.00
#
_symmetry.space_group_name_H-M   'P 1'
#
loop_
_entity.id
_entity.type
_entity.pdbx_description
1 polymer ?
#
loop_
_entity_poly.entity_id
_entity_poly.type
_entity_poly.pdbx_seq_one_letter_code
_entity_poly.pdbx_strand_id
1 'polypeptide(L)'
;MDRQKIRIIQFSTNAILTFLTYVSGILGYLLFIPLALTALVSFFIHNWSFFWQFSIFVIILLAIAFCSETLNFKLPEMFGKFFDEEKEDKKIYQEYENWFNEWCQNEYEKYERARQKQQNQGYGAYHSVEDIIEKFEENLKILGLKANSQLSLQNIKKAHRTKAKELHPDKNPGKDTTADMQKVNAAKEYLDANLEYYLSKKFQN
;
A
#
# COMPACT_ATOMS: atom_id res chain seq x y z
N MET A 1 -36.72 -18.02 10.08
CA MET A 1 -35.47 -18.28 10.82
C MET A 1 -34.63 -17.02 10.78
N ASP A 2 -34.08 -16.58 11.91
CA ASP A 2 -33.32 -15.32 12.01
C ASP A 2 -32.02 -15.39 11.18
N ARG A 3 -31.74 -14.37 10.37
CA ARG A 3 -30.59 -14.28 9.44
C ARG A 3 -29.26 -14.55 10.16
N GLN A 4 -29.12 -14.09 11.40
CA GLN A 4 -27.92 -14.35 12.22
C GLN A 4 -27.76 -15.84 12.53
N LYS A 5 -28.85 -16.53 12.87
CA LYS A 5 -28.84 -17.98 13.12
C LYS A 5 -28.45 -18.76 11.87
N ILE A 6 -28.94 -18.35 10.69
CA ILE A 6 -28.58 -19.00 9.42
C ILE A 6 -27.08 -18.80 9.10
N ARG A 7 -26.53 -17.61 9.34
CA ARG A 7 -25.08 -17.34 9.14
C ARG A 7 -24.20 -18.14 10.10
N ILE A 8 -24.62 -18.32 11.36
CA ILE A 8 -23.91 -19.18 12.32
C ILE A 8 -23.94 -20.64 11.86
N ILE A 9 -25.08 -21.11 11.33
CA ILE A 9 -25.21 -22.45 10.75
C ILE A 9 -24.29 -22.61 9.53
N GLN A 10 -24.27 -21.63 8.61
CA GLN A 10 -23.37 -21.63 7.44
C GLN A 10 -21.90 -21.70 7.88
N PHE A 11 -21.48 -20.83 8.80
CA PHE A 11 -20.11 -20.82 9.30
C PHE A 11 -19.72 -22.15 9.94
N SER A 12 -20.59 -22.69 10.79
CA SER A 12 -20.37 -23.98 11.46
C SER A 12 -20.30 -25.13 10.45
N THR A 13 -21.19 -25.14 9.46
CA THR A 13 -21.22 -26.16 8.40
C THR A 13 -19.97 -26.11 7.54
N ASN A 14 -19.53 -24.91 7.13
CA ASN A 14 -18.31 -24.73 6.34
C ASN A 14 -17.06 -25.12 7.13
N ALA A 15 -16.99 -24.79 8.43
CA ALA A 15 -15.88 -25.17 9.29
C ALA A 15 -15.78 -26.70 9.45
N ILE A 16 -16.92 -27.36 9.73
CA ILE A 16 -16.99 -28.82 9.83
C ILE A 16 -16.57 -29.47 8.51
N LEU A 17 -17.08 -28.99 7.38
CA LEU A 17 -16.79 -29.56 6.08
C LEU A 17 -15.34 -29.36 5.63
N THR A 18 -14.75 -28.21 5.96
CA THR A 18 -13.32 -27.94 5.70
C THR A 18 -12.45 -28.89 6.53
N PHE A 19 -12.77 -29.07 7.81
CA PHE A 19 -12.07 -30.03 8.67
C PHE A 19 -12.20 -31.47 8.16
N LEU A 20 -13.42 -31.90 7.80
CA LEU A 20 -13.66 -33.23 7.24
C LEU A 20 -12.89 -33.45 5.94
N THR A 21 -12.88 -32.47 5.04
CA THR A 21 -12.10 -32.54 3.79
C THR A 21 -10.61 -32.71 4.09
N TYR A 22 -10.06 -31.92 5.01
CA TYR A 22 -8.65 -32.01 5.40
C TYR A 22 -8.28 -33.38 6.00
N VAL A 23 -9.09 -33.87 6.96
CA VAL A 23 -8.90 -35.18 7.57
C VAL A 23 -9.03 -36.31 6.54
N SER A 24 -10.00 -36.20 5.63
CA SER A 24 -10.21 -37.20 4.57
C SER A 24 -9.03 -37.29 3.61
N GLY A 25 -8.38 -36.17 3.29
CA GLY A 25 -7.16 -36.15 2.48
C GLY A 25 -6.02 -36.93 3.15
N ILE A 26 -5.76 -36.67 4.44
CA ILE A 26 -4.72 -37.37 5.22
C ILE A 26 -5.02 -38.88 5.32
N LEU A 27 -6.27 -39.22 5.65
CA LEU A 27 -6.70 -40.62 5.74
C LEU A 27 -6.59 -41.34 4.40
N GLY A 28 -6.91 -40.66 3.29
CA GLY A 28 -6.73 -41.20 1.95
C GLY A 28 -5.29 -41.64 1.67
N TYR A 29 -4.30 -40.83 2.07
CA TYR A 29 -2.90 -41.21 1.94
C TYR A 29 -2.50 -42.38 2.84
N LEU A 30 -3.05 -42.44 4.06
CA LEU A 30 -2.77 -43.53 5.00
C LEU A 30 -3.34 -44.87 4.53
N LEU A 31 -4.41 -44.87 3.73
CA LEU A 31 -5.04 -46.09 3.19
C LEU A 31 -4.19 -46.83 2.14
N PHE A 32 -3.16 -46.20 1.56
CA PHE A 32 -2.24 -46.89 0.65
C PHE A 32 -1.39 -47.97 1.33
N ILE A 33 -1.08 -47.79 2.63
CA ILE A 33 -0.29 -48.76 3.42
C ILE A 33 -1.06 -50.08 3.59
N PRO A 34 -2.29 -50.11 4.14
CA PRO A 34 -3.07 -51.35 4.20
C PRO A 34 -3.43 -51.88 2.82
N LEU A 35 -3.63 -51.04 1.80
CA LEU A 35 -3.84 -51.51 0.43
C LEU A 35 -2.63 -52.32 -0.09
N ALA A 36 -1.41 -51.82 0.12
CA ALA A 36 -0.19 -52.54 -0.24
C ALA A 36 -0.02 -53.85 0.56
N LEU A 37 -0.34 -53.82 1.86
CA LEU A 37 -0.30 -55.02 2.71
C LEU A 37 -1.30 -56.09 2.25
N THR A 38 -2.54 -55.70 1.93
CA THR A 38 -3.56 -56.64 1.42
C THR A 38 -3.16 -57.23 0.08
N ALA A 39 -2.50 -56.47 -0.80
CA ALA A 39 -1.93 -56.98 -2.05
C ALA A 39 -0.82 -58.00 -1.81
N LEU A 40 0.11 -57.71 -0.89
CA LEU A 40 1.21 -58.60 -0.51
C LEU A 40 0.67 -59.92 0.08
N VAL A 41 -0.28 -59.86 1.01
CA VAL A 41 -0.92 -61.04 1.59
C VAL A 41 -1.65 -61.86 0.53
N SER A 42 -2.38 -61.19 -0.36
CA SER A 42 -3.11 -61.84 -1.46
C SER A 42 -2.19 -62.55 -2.44
N PHE A 43 -1.00 -61.99 -2.68
CA PHE A 43 0.04 -62.63 -3.49
C PHE A 43 0.55 -63.94 -2.88
N PHE A 44 0.86 -63.95 -1.57
CA PHE A 44 1.33 -65.18 -0.90
C PHE A 44 0.25 -66.27 -0.82
N ILE A 45 -1.00 -65.88 -0.56
CA ILE A 45 -2.12 -66.82 -0.42
C ILE A 45 -2.68 -67.26 -1.80
N HIS A 46 -2.21 -66.65 -2.89
CA HIS A 46 -2.74 -66.87 -4.26
C HIS A 46 -4.26 -66.65 -4.37
N ASN A 47 -4.82 -65.81 -3.48
CA ASN A 47 -6.24 -65.48 -3.46
C ASN A 47 -6.40 -63.97 -3.42
N TRP A 48 -6.92 -63.41 -4.51
CA TRP A 48 -7.09 -61.96 -4.70
C TRP A 48 -8.44 -61.43 -4.20
N SER A 49 -9.36 -62.29 -3.75
CA SER A 49 -10.68 -61.87 -3.32
C SER A 49 -10.62 -60.84 -2.18
N PHE A 50 -9.69 -61.04 -1.24
CA PHE A 50 -9.49 -60.13 -0.11
C PHE A 50 -8.99 -58.74 -0.56
N PHE A 51 -8.01 -58.68 -1.47
CA PHE A 51 -7.53 -57.42 -2.04
C PHE A 51 -8.64 -56.67 -2.80
N TRP A 52 -9.45 -57.38 -3.59
CA TRP A 52 -10.53 -56.73 -4.35
C TRP A 52 -11.63 -56.18 -3.44
N GLN A 53 -12.02 -56.91 -2.39
CA GLN A 53 -12.98 -56.41 -1.40
C GLN A 53 -12.46 -55.15 -0.69
N PHE A 54 -11.20 -55.15 -0.26
CA PHE A 54 -10.57 -53.98 0.35
C PHE A 54 -10.45 -52.80 -0.62
N SER A 55 -10.10 -53.08 -1.88
CA SER A 55 -9.99 -52.05 -2.93
C SER A 55 -11.32 -51.37 -3.21
N ILE A 56 -12.43 -52.12 -3.26
CA ILE A 56 -13.78 -51.54 -3.41
C ILE A 56 -14.10 -50.60 -2.26
N PHE A 57 -13.78 -50.99 -1.02
CA PHE A 57 -13.98 -50.14 0.15
C PHE A 57 -13.16 -48.84 0.07
N VAL A 58 -11.89 -48.93 -0.35
CA VAL A 58 -11.04 -47.75 -0.57
C VAL A 58 -11.62 -46.83 -1.64
N ILE A 59 -12.11 -47.38 -2.75
CA ILE A 59 -12.75 -46.61 -3.84
C ILE A 59 -13.99 -45.87 -3.33
N ILE A 60 -14.84 -46.52 -2.52
CA ILE A 60 -16.03 -45.90 -1.93
C ILE A 60 -15.62 -44.74 -1.02
N LEU A 61 -14.61 -44.93 -0.16
CA LEU A 61 -14.12 -43.86 0.71
C LEU A 61 -13.55 -42.67 -0.07
N LEU A 62 -12.78 -42.93 -1.13
CA LEU A 62 -12.26 -41.89 -2.02
C LEU A 62 -13.39 -41.14 -2.74
N ALA A 63 -14.44 -41.85 -3.18
CA ALA A 63 -15.61 -41.21 -3.78
C ALA A 63 -16.35 -40.31 -2.78
N ILE A 64 -16.50 -40.73 -1.52
CA ILE A 64 -17.10 -39.91 -0.46
C ILE A 64 -16.25 -38.67 -0.17
N ALA A 65 -14.92 -38.83 -0.09
CA ALA A 65 -14.00 -37.71 0.11
C ALA A 65 -14.10 -36.70 -1.05
N PHE A 66 -14.10 -37.17 -2.29
CA PHE A 66 -14.26 -36.33 -3.48
C PHE A 66 -15.62 -35.59 -3.51
N CYS A 67 -16.71 -36.28 -3.17
CA CYS A 67 -18.03 -35.66 -3.02
C CYS A 67 -18.02 -34.58 -1.93
N SER A 68 -17.31 -34.80 -0.82
CA SER A 68 -17.20 -33.82 0.27
C SER A 68 -16.43 -32.57 -0.16
N GLU A 69 -15.35 -32.73 -0.91
CA GLU A 69 -14.55 -31.63 -1.45
C GLU A 69 -15.34 -30.78 -2.47
N THR A 70 -16.06 -31.43 -3.38
CA THR A 70 -16.93 -30.73 -4.35
C THR A 70 -18.08 -29.99 -3.67
N LEU A 71 -18.65 -30.54 -2.59
CA LEU A 71 -19.62 -29.84 -1.76
C LEU A 71 -19.00 -28.63 -1.05
N ASN A 72 -17.77 -28.75 -0.55
CA ASN A 72 -17.08 -27.66 0.14
C ASN A 72 -16.90 -26.43 -0.75
N PHE A 73 -16.60 -26.66 -2.04
CA PHE A 73 -16.49 -25.58 -3.02
C PHE A 73 -17.83 -24.92 -3.34
N LYS A 74 -18.91 -25.70 -3.49
CA LYS A 74 -20.22 -25.19 -3.92
C LYS A 74 -21.08 -24.61 -2.80
N LEU A 75 -20.88 -25.05 -1.55
CA LEU A 75 -21.67 -24.59 -0.40
C LEU A 75 -21.63 -23.07 -0.21
N PRO A 76 -20.45 -22.41 -0.24
CA PRO A 76 -20.36 -20.95 -0.17
C PRO A 76 -21.18 -20.26 -1.27
N GLU A 77 -21.12 -20.76 -2.51
CA GLU A 77 -21.87 -20.19 -3.64
C GLU A 77 -23.39 -20.32 -3.45
N MET A 78 -23.86 -21.47 -2.92
CA MET A 78 -25.28 -21.68 -2.63
C MET A 78 -25.78 -20.74 -1.54
N PHE A 79 -25.00 -20.54 -0.48
CA PHE A 79 -25.35 -19.58 0.57
C PHE A 79 -25.32 -18.14 0.05
N GLY A 80 -24.33 -17.77 -0.77
CA GLY A 80 -24.27 -16.44 -1.38
C GLY A 80 -25.49 -16.13 -2.24
N LYS A 81 -25.96 -17.10 -3.03
CA LYS A 81 -27.22 -17.00 -3.78
C LYS A 81 -28.44 -16.92 -2.87
N PHE A 82 -28.50 -17.72 -1.81
CA PHE A 82 -29.62 -17.72 -0.86
C PHE A 82 -29.77 -16.38 -0.12
N PHE A 83 -28.65 -15.73 0.21
CA PHE A 83 -28.64 -14.44 0.91
C PHE A 83 -28.65 -13.23 -0.01
N ASP A 84 -28.62 -13.43 -1.33
CA ASP A 84 -28.51 -12.36 -2.32
C ASP A 84 -27.27 -11.48 -2.06
N GLU A 85 -26.17 -12.12 -1.61
CA GLU A 85 -24.91 -11.46 -1.22
C GLU A 85 -24.35 -10.64 -2.37
N GLU A 86 -24.52 -11.07 -3.62
CA GLU A 86 -24.08 -10.30 -4.79
C GLU A 86 -24.71 -8.89 -4.85
N LYS A 87 -25.98 -8.74 -4.43
CA LYS A 87 -26.64 -7.42 -4.38
C LYS A 87 -26.21 -6.61 -3.18
N GLU A 88 -25.98 -7.25 -2.03
CA GLU A 88 -25.45 -6.56 -0.85
C GLU A 88 -24.02 -6.08 -1.09
N ASP A 89 -23.17 -6.93 -1.65
CA ASP A 89 -21.80 -6.62 -2.02
C ASP A 89 -21.75 -5.46 -3.01
N LYS A 90 -22.55 -5.51 -4.09
CA LYS A 90 -22.64 -4.38 -5.05
C LYS A 90 -23.01 -3.06 -4.37
N LYS A 91 -23.94 -3.09 -3.41
CA LYS A 91 -24.32 -1.88 -2.65
C LYS A 91 -23.17 -1.40 -1.78
N ILE A 92 -22.49 -2.29 -1.07
CA ILE A 92 -21.33 -1.97 -0.23
C ILE A 92 -20.20 -1.37 -1.08
N TYR A 93 -19.92 -1.96 -2.25
CA TYR A 93 -18.92 -1.42 -3.18
C TYR A 93 -19.29 -0.03 -3.68
N GLN A 94 -20.54 0.19 -4.08
CA GLN A 94 -21.01 1.51 -4.52
C GLN A 94 -20.94 2.54 -3.39
N GLU A 95 -21.33 2.17 -2.18
CA GLU A 95 -21.25 3.05 -1.00
C GLU A 95 -19.80 3.42 -0.68
N TYR A 96 -18.89 2.43 -0.71
CA TYR A 96 -17.47 2.65 -0.54
C TYR A 96 -16.88 3.54 -1.64
N GLU A 97 -17.23 3.29 -2.91
CA GLU A 97 -16.77 4.08 -4.04
C GLU A 97 -17.22 5.55 -3.91
N ASN A 98 -18.48 5.78 -3.55
CA ASN A 98 -19.02 7.11 -3.30
C ASN A 98 -18.27 7.81 -2.16
N TRP A 99 -18.11 7.13 -1.03
CA TRP A 99 -17.35 7.66 0.12
C TRP A 99 -15.90 7.99 -0.25
N PHE A 100 -15.24 7.10 -0.99
CA PHE A 100 -13.85 7.29 -1.42
C PHE A 100 -13.71 8.47 -2.38
N ASN A 101 -14.65 8.62 -3.31
CA ASN A 101 -14.69 9.74 -4.23
C ASN A 101 -14.93 11.06 -3.49
N GLU A 102 -15.88 11.11 -2.57
CA GLU A 102 -16.13 12.27 -1.70
C GLU A 102 -14.89 12.63 -0.86
N TRP A 103 -14.21 11.63 -0.30
CA TRP A 103 -12.98 11.84 0.45
C TRP A 103 -11.88 12.44 -0.43
N CYS A 104 -11.67 11.88 -1.63
CA CYS A 104 -10.70 12.40 -2.59
C CYS A 104 -11.00 13.85 -3.00
N GLN A 105 -12.27 14.17 -3.27
CA GLN A 105 -12.70 15.53 -3.61
C GLN A 105 -12.43 16.50 -2.45
N ASN A 106 -12.78 16.11 -1.23
CA ASN A 106 -12.52 16.93 -0.05
C ASN A 106 -11.03 17.19 0.19
N GLU A 107 -10.17 16.19 -0.02
CA GLU A 107 -8.71 16.39 0.07
C GLU A 107 -8.18 17.28 -1.06
N TYR A 108 -8.67 17.11 -2.28
CA TYR A 108 -8.32 17.99 -3.40
C TYR A 108 -8.73 19.44 -3.13
N GLU A 109 -9.94 19.69 -2.61
CA GLU A 109 -10.39 21.03 -2.20
C GLU A 109 -9.53 21.62 -1.07
N LYS A 110 -9.12 20.82 -0.08
CA LYS A 110 -8.20 21.29 0.97
C LYS A 110 -6.86 21.70 0.37
N TYR A 111 -6.33 20.91 -0.56
CA TYR A 111 -5.10 21.23 -1.28
C TYR A 111 -5.25 22.52 -2.12
N GLU A 112 -6.34 22.67 -2.86
CA GLU A 112 -6.60 23.91 -3.63
C GLU A 112 -6.77 25.13 -2.72
N ARG A 113 -7.49 25.00 -1.60
CA ARG A 113 -7.61 26.10 -0.62
C ARG A 113 -6.26 26.44 0.01
N ALA A 114 -5.40 25.45 0.29
CA ALA A 114 -4.05 25.70 0.77
C ALA A 114 -3.20 26.42 -0.29
N ARG A 115 -3.28 25.97 -1.55
CA ARG A 115 -2.63 26.61 -2.69
C ARG A 115 -3.11 28.04 -2.91
N GLN A 116 -4.43 28.28 -2.87
CA GLN A 116 -5.02 29.61 -2.99
C GLN A 116 -4.64 30.49 -1.80
N LYS A 117 -4.65 29.99 -0.56
CA LYS A 117 -4.17 30.77 0.60
C LYS A 117 -2.70 31.15 0.44
N GLN A 118 -1.87 30.27 -0.09
CA GLN A 118 -0.47 30.56 -0.39
C GLN A 118 -0.31 31.57 -1.52
N GLN A 119 -1.19 31.53 -2.53
CA GLN A 119 -1.24 32.50 -3.64
C GLN A 119 -1.85 33.86 -3.23
N ASN A 120 -2.75 33.90 -2.25
CA ASN A 120 -3.37 35.12 -1.73
C ASN A 120 -2.53 35.77 -0.60
N GLN A 121 -1.60 35.02 0.00
CA GLN A 121 -0.62 35.53 0.99
C GLN A 121 0.78 35.79 0.39
N GLY A 122 1.02 35.43 -0.87
CA GLY A 122 2.25 35.74 -1.59
C GLY A 122 2.00 35.75 -3.09
N TYR A 123 2.39 36.84 -3.76
CA TYR A 123 2.17 37.20 -5.17
C TYR A 123 0.98 38.12 -5.47
N GLY A 124 0.86 39.19 -4.69
CA GLY A 124 0.50 40.49 -5.23
C GLY A 124 1.75 41.36 -5.39
N ALA A 125 2.50 41.19 -6.49
CA ALA A 125 3.47 42.19 -6.97
C ALA A 125 3.93 41.82 -8.38
N TYR A 126 3.61 42.66 -9.37
CA TYR A 126 4.36 42.73 -10.61
C TYR A 126 5.79 43.17 -10.24
N HIS A 127 6.69 42.21 -10.04
CA HIS A 127 8.12 42.50 -9.86
C HIS A 127 8.75 42.68 -11.25
N SER A 128 9.44 43.80 -11.48
CA SER A 128 10.22 43.99 -12.69
C SER A 128 11.36 42.97 -12.76
N VAL A 129 11.93 42.74 -13.94
CA VAL A 129 13.07 41.82 -14.12
C VAL A 129 14.22 42.20 -13.18
N GLU A 130 14.44 43.51 -12.99
CA GLU A 130 15.43 44.09 -12.10
C GLU A 130 15.20 43.70 -10.63
N ASP A 131 13.94 43.68 -10.17
CA ASP A 131 13.58 43.35 -8.78
C ASP A 131 13.85 41.86 -8.47
N ILE A 132 13.58 40.97 -9.43
CA ILE A 132 13.91 39.54 -9.29
C ILE A 132 15.43 39.33 -9.22
N ILE A 133 16.20 40.05 -10.05
CA ILE A 133 17.66 39.97 -10.07
C ILE A 133 18.24 40.51 -8.76
N GLU A 134 17.78 41.68 -8.30
CA GLU A 134 18.22 42.30 -7.06
C GLU A 134 17.95 41.40 -5.86
N LYS A 135 16.72 40.90 -5.74
CA LYS A 135 16.33 39.97 -4.67
C LYS A 135 17.12 38.67 -4.73
N PHE A 136 17.44 38.15 -5.91
CA PHE A 136 18.30 36.98 -6.05
C PHE A 136 19.72 37.25 -5.51
N GLU A 137 20.30 38.40 -5.84
CA GLU A 137 21.63 38.81 -5.36
C GLU A 137 21.67 39.06 -3.85
N GLU A 138 20.61 39.61 -3.26
CA GLU A 138 20.48 39.75 -1.81
C GLU A 138 20.50 38.38 -1.11
N ASN A 139 19.75 37.41 -1.65
CA ASN A 139 19.74 36.06 -1.10
C ASN A 139 21.10 35.34 -1.28
N LEU A 140 21.85 35.63 -2.34
CA LEU A 140 23.23 35.16 -2.47
C LEU A 140 24.13 35.72 -1.34
N LYS A 141 23.98 37.00 -0.98
CA LYS A 141 24.73 37.62 0.12
C LYS A 141 24.43 36.95 1.46
N ILE A 142 23.18 36.54 1.72
CA ILE A 142 22.79 35.81 2.94
C ILE A 142 23.60 34.51 3.08
N LEU A 143 23.77 33.77 1.97
CA LEU A 143 24.58 32.55 1.93
C LEU A 143 26.09 32.81 1.76
N GLY A 144 26.52 34.06 1.65
CA GLY A 144 27.93 34.42 1.44
C GLY A 144 28.46 34.03 0.05
N LEU A 145 27.58 33.92 -0.94
CA LEU A 145 27.91 33.57 -2.31
C LEU A 145 28.06 34.83 -3.18
N LYS A 146 28.95 34.73 -4.18
CA LYS A 146 29.11 35.77 -5.21
C LYS A 146 28.31 35.40 -6.46
N ALA A 147 27.73 36.41 -7.10
CA ALA A 147 27.14 36.28 -8.42
C ALA A 147 28.22 36.00 -9.47
N ASN A 148 28.22 34.81 -10.08
CA ASN A 148 29.08 34.45 -11.20
C ASN A 148 28.43 33.37 -12.08
N SER A 149 29.00 33.12 -13.26
CA SER A 149 28.51 32.14 -14.24
C SER A 149 28.71 30.68 -13.82
N GLN A 150 29.47 30.41 -12.75
CA GLN A 150 29.68 29.08 -12.18
C GLN A 150 28.69 28.77 -11.04
N LEU A 151 27.73 29.65 -10.77
CA LEU A 151 26.71 29.44 -9.76
C LEU A 151 25.85 28.23 -10.14
N SER A 152 25.69 27.30 -9.19
CA SER A 152 24.94 26.06 -9.39
C SER A 152 24.17 25.69 -8.14
N LEU A 153 23.15 24.83 -8.29
CA LEU A 153 22.40 24.27 -7.15
C LEU A 153 23.32 23.57 -6.15
N GLN A 154 24.41 22.94 -6.62
CA GLN A 154 25.37 22.29 -5.73
C GLN A 154 26.11 23.30 -4.85
N ASN A 155 26.52 24.43 -5.45
CA ASN A 155 27.20 25.51 -4.72
C ASN A 155 26.28 26.16 -3.68
N ILE A 156 25.01 26.39 -4.04
CA ILE A 156 23.96 26.92 -3.13
C ILE A 156 23.72 25.96 -1.96
N LYS A 157 23.49 24.67 -2.25
CA LYS A 157 23.29 23.64 -1.22
C LYS A 157 24.50 23.50 -0.29
N LYS A 158 25.72 23.60 -0.83
CA LYS A 158 26.94 23.54 -0.02
C LYS A 158 27.04 24.74 0.92
N ALA A 159 26.80 25.95 0.42
CA ALA A 159 26.83 27.17 1.24
C ALA A 159 25.74 27.17 2.33
N HIS A 160 24.52 26.75 1.98
CA HIS A 160 23.43 26.55 2.94
C HIS A 160 23.82 25.60 4.07
N ARG A 161 24.39 24.43 3.74
CA ARG A 161 24.85 23.47 4.75
C ARG A 161 25.92 24.03 5.67
N THR A 162 26.83 24.86 5.15
CA THR A 162 27.85 25.52 5.97
C THR A 162 27.22 26.52 6.94
N LYS A 163 26.37 27.43 6.45
CA LYS A 163 25.64 28.41 7.27
C LYS A 163 24.72 27.74 8.31
N ALA A 164 24.01 26.69 7.92
CA ALA A 164 23.15 25.92 8.82
C ALA A 164 23.95 25.27 9.96
N LYS A 165 25.15 24.75 9.66
CA LYS A 165 26.05 24.20 10.69
C LYS A 165 26.58 25.28 11.62
N GLU A 166 26.84 26.48 11.13
CA GLU A 166 27.27 27.63 11.94
C GLU A 166 26.16 28.12 12.87
N LEU A 167 24.91 28.06 12.43
CA LEU A 167 23.73 28.49 13.20
C LEU A 167 23.11 27.39 14.06
N HIS A 168 23.65 26.17 14.04
CA HIS A 168 23.12 25.05 14.79
C HIS A 168 23.16 25.33 16.32
N PRO A 169 22.13 24.96 17.09
CA PRO A 169 22.11 25.16 18.55
C PRO A 169 23.34 24.61 19.28
N ASP A 170 23.82 23.43 18.87
CA ASP A 170 25.04 22.82 19.44
C ASP A 170 26.29 23.71 19.36
N LYS A 171 26.38 24.58 18.34
CA LYS A 171 27.49 25.52 18.18
C LYS A 171 27.20 26.90 18.78
N ASN A 172 25.95 27.17 19.14
CA ASN A 172 25.48 28.44 19.70
C ASN A 172 24.74 28.23 21.03
N PRO A 173 25.36 27.60 22.03
CA PRO A 173 24.70 27.34 23.30
C PRO A 173 24.26 28.67 23.94
N GLY A 174 22.98 28.74 24.32
CA GLY A 174 22.40 29.92 24.97
C GLY A 174 22.09 31.11 24.05
N LYS A 175 22.21 30.96 22.72
CA LYS A 175 21.77 31.97 21.75
C LYS A 175 20.62 31.42 20.90
N ASP A 176 19.54 32.18 20.75
CA ASP A 176 18.47 31.83 19.83
C ASP A 176 18.84 32.25 18.39
N THR A 177 19.19 31.25 17.58
CA THR A 177 19.54 31.42 16.16
C THR A 177 18.39 31.03 15.22
N THR A 178 17.19 30.81 15.74
CA THR A 178 16.03 30.30 14.97
C THR A 178 15.65 31.24 13.83
N ALA A 179 15.58 32.54 14.11
CA ALA A 179 15.23 33.55 13.11
C ALA A 179 16.27 33.62 11.97
N ASP A 180 17.55 33.47 12.30
CA ASP A 180 18.62 33.49 11.30
C ASP A 180 18.65 32.21 10.48
N MET A 181 18.33 31.06 11.10
CA MET A 181 18.17 29.79 10.39
C MET A 181 16.98 29.83 9.42
N GLN A 182 15.86 30.45 9.82
CA GLN A 182 14.71 30.66 8.94
C GLN A 182 15.08 31.53 7.74
N LYS A 183 15.84 32.63 7.94
CA LYS A 183 16.34 33.47 6.83
C LYS A 183 17.25 32.68 5.87
N VAL A 184 18.15 31.85 6.41
CA VAL A 184 19.04 30.99 5.60
C VAL A 184 18.26 29.94 4.80
N ASN A 185 17.21 29.36 5.38
CA ASN A 185 16.35 28.40 4.69
C ASN A 185 15.54 29.06 3.58
N ALA A 186 14.90 30.20 3.87
CA ALA A 186 14.14 30.97 2.89
C ALA A 186 15.03 31.44 1.72
N ALA A 187 16.25 31.89 2.02
CA ALA A 187 17.21 32.28 0.99
C ALA A 187 17.58 31.10 0.07
N LYS A 188 17.83 29.93 0.64
CA LYS A 188 18.12 28.72 -0.13
C LYS A 188 16.94 28.31 -1.02
N GLU A 189 15.72 28.36 -0.51
CA GLU A 189 14.51 28.03 -1.30
C GLU A 189 14.30 29.01 -2.46
N TYR A 190 14.46 30.31 -2.20
CA TYR A 190 14.32 31.34 -3.23
C TYR A 190 15.40 31.20 -4.32
N LEU A 191 16.65 30.94 -3.93
CA LEU A 191 17.75 30.74 -4.87
C LEU A 191 17.57 29.46 -5.69
N ASP A 192 17.16 28.35 -5.07
CA ASP A 192 16.91 27.09 -5.77
C ASP A 192 15.79 27.26 -6.82
N ALA A 193 14.72 28.00 -6.50
CA ALA A 193 13.58 28.19 -7.39
C ALA A 193 13.87 29.15 -8.57
N ASN A 194 14.77 30.12 -8.40
CA ASN A 194 14.99 31.18 -9.38
C ASN A 194 16.36 31.12 -10.09
N LEU A 195 17.18 30.09 -9.82
CA LEU A 195 18.54 29.99 -10.34
C LEU A 195 18.58 30.00 -11.89
N GLU A 196 17.74 29.18 -12.52
CA GLU A 196 17.71 29.05 -13.98
C GLU A 196 17.30 30.36 -14.66
N TYR A 197 16.28 31.03 -14.10
CA TYR A 197 15.85 32.35 -14.54
C TYR A 197 16.97 33.39 -14.40
N TYR A 198 17.65 33.43 -13.26
CA TYR A 198 18.74 34.37 -13.02
C TYR A 198 19.93 34.16 -13.96
N LEU A 199 20.35 32.90 -14.17
CA LEU A 199 21.47 32.56 -15.05
C LEU A 199 21.18 32.92 -16.51
N SER A 200 19.97 32.63 -17.00
CA SER A 200 19.56 32.99 -18.37
C SER A 200 19.52 34.49 -18.58
N LYS A 201 19.01 35.28 -17.62
CA LYS A 201 18.93 36.73 -17.76
C LYS A 201 20.26 37.46 -17.62
N LYS A 202 21.17 36.97 -16.77
CA LYS A 202 22.41 37.69 -16.45
C LYS A 202 23.61 37.30 -17.32
N PHE A 203 23.65 36.06 -17.83
CA PHE A 203 24.83 35.53 -18.50
C PHE A 203 24.60 34.99 -19.91
N GLN A 204 23.37 34.95 -20.42
CA GLN A 204 23.07 34.53 -21.81
C GLN A 204 22.75 35.72 -22.74
N ASN A 205 23.51 36.82 -22.63
CA ASN A 205 23.61 37.80 -23.72
C ASN A 205 24.67 37.33 -24.73
#